data_AF-A0A7X3Y5E2-F1
#
_entry.id   AF-A0A7X3Y5E2-F1
#
_cell.length_a   1.000
_cell.length_b   1.000
_cell.length_c   1.000
_cell.angle_alpha   90.00
_cell.angle_beta   90.00
_cell.angle_gamma   90.00
#
_symmetry.space_group_name_H-M   'P 1'
#
loop_
_entity.id
_entity.type
_entity.pdbx_description
1 polymer ?
#
loop_
_entity_poly.entity_id
_entity_poly.type
_entity_poly.pdbx_seq_one_letter_code
_entity_poly.pdbx_strand_id
1 'polypeptide(L)'
;MPDATPGIIARYSLNDEQAVLARVRYNRLIDIFLGLSCYSLQNHLRTTVRDVGQIETDELYVGLNKAGAHFVIPVQAKSGRDQLSRVQVEQDLALCAARFPNLLCRPIGVQMLDTGVIALLEFVEQGLDIRIASERHYSLVPSDEISDVELTQYRELSDDQH
;
A
#
# COMPACT_ATOMS: atom_id res chain seq x y z
N MET A 1 13.78 0.03 -7.49
CA MET A 1 12.87 -0.33 -8.59
C MET A 1 12.63 0.90 -9.46
N PRO A 2 12.41 0.75 -10.77
CA PRO A 2 12.32 1.91 -11.66
C PRO A 2 11.01 2.66 -11.39
N ASP A 3 11.06 3.99 -11.28
CA ASP A 3 9.87 4.82 -11.06
C ASP A 3 9.04 4.89 -12.34
N ALA A 4 7.89 4.20 -12.32
CA ALA A 4 6.92 4.15 -13.40
C ALA A 4 5.89 5.28 -13.35
N THR A 5 6.02 6.24 -12.43
CA THR A 5 5.10 7.39 -12.36
C THR A 5 5.17 8.18 -13.66
N PRO A 6 4.05 8.38 -14.39
CA PRO A 6 4.07 9.12 -15.64
C PRO A 6 4.63 10.52 -15.43
N GLY A 7 5.53 10.97 -16.32
CA GLY A 7 6.17 12.29 -16.18
C GLY A 7 5.17 13.45 -16.11
N ILE A 8 3.99 13.30 -16.72
CA ILE A 8 2.90 14.28 -16.59
C ILE A 8 2.34 14.35 -15.18
N ILE A 9 2.23 13.22 -14.48
CA ILE A 9 1.79 13.17 -13.08
C ILE A 9 2.89 13.77 -12.21
N ALA A 10 4.13 13.30 -12.35
CA ALA A 10 5.27 13.80 -11.59
C ALA A 10 5.46 15.33 -11.74
N ARG A 11 5.16 15.88 -12.93
CA ARG A 11 5.22 17.33 -13.20
C ARG A 11 4.21 18.16 -12.40
N TYR A 12 3.03 17.60 -12.10
CA TYR A 12 1.93 18.33 -11.46
C TYR A 12 1.61 17.87 -10.05
N SER A 13 2.22 16.79 -9.57
CA SER A 13 2.13 16.34 -8.19
C SER A 13 2.75 17.36 -7.24
N LEU A 14 2.01 17.71 -6.19
CA LEU A 14 2.53 18.47 -5.04
C LEU A 14 3.32 17.53 -4.10
N ASN A 15 4.12 18.05 -3.17
CA ASN A 15 4.89 17.22 -2.22
C ASN A 15 4.05 16.72 -1.03
N ASP A 16 2.80 16.31 -1.25
CA ASP A 16 1.87 15.90 -0.20
C ASP A 16 1.50 14.40 -0.26
N GLU A 17 0.62 13.96 0.64
CA GLU A 17 0.14 12.57 0.74
C GLU A 17 -0.45 12.04 -0.59
N GLN A 18 -1.01 12.93 -1.43
CA GLN A 18 -1.58 12.52 -2.72
C GLN A 18 -0.52 12.13 -3.73
N ALA A 19 0.64 12.77 -3.69
CA ALA A 19 1.77 12.34 -4.52
C ALA A 19 2.31 10.98 -4.08
N VAL A 20 2.33 10.69 -2.77
CA VAL A 20 2.73 9.37 -2.26
C VAL A 20 1.82 8.28 -2.82
N LEU A 21 0.50 8.46 -2.73
CA LEU A 21 -0.49 7.50 -3.21
C LEU A 21 -0.46 7.33 -4.74
N ALA A 22 -0.24 8.42 -5.49
CA ALA A 22 -0.04 8.34 -6.93
C ALA A 22 1.18 7.47 -7.27
N ARG A 23 2.30 7.65 -6.57
CA ARG A 23 3.50 6.83 -6.77
C ARG A 23 3.25 5.36 -6.42
N VAL A 24 2.57 5.08 -5.32
CA VAL A 24 2.15 3.71 -4.94
C VAL A 24 1.37 3.05 -6.07
N ARG A 25 0.39 3.77 -6.63
CA ARG A 25 -0.50 3.26 -7.67
C ARG A 25 0.22 3.02 -9.00
N TYR A 26 0.95 4.02 -9.50
CA TYR A 26 1.63 3.91 -10.79
C TYR A 26 2.78 2.91 -10.78
N ASN A 27 3.43 2.72 -9.62
CA ASN A 27 4.49 1.73 -9.46
C ASN A 27 3.98 0.33 -9.05
N ARG A 28 2.66 0.14 -8.92
CA ARG A 28 2.03 -1.11 -8.48
C ARG A 28 2.65 -1.66 -7.17
N LEU A 29 2.95 -0.78 -6.22
CA LEU A 29 3.65 -1.20 -5.00
C LEU A 29 2.82 -2.16 -4.15
N ILE A 30 1.50 -1.98 -4.11
CA ILE A 30 0.59 -2.89 -3.41
C ILE A 30 0.65 -4.30 -4.02
N ASP A 31 0.65 -4.41 -5.35
CA ASP A 31 0.78 -5.69 -6.06
C ASP A 31 2.07 -6.41 -5.72
N ILE A 32 3.20 -5.68 -5.83
CA ILE A 32 4.54 -6.20 -5.57
C ILE A 32 4.68 -6.63 -4.12
N PHE A 33 4.19 -5.81 -3.19
CA PHE A 33 4.30 -6.08 -1.76
C PHE A 33 3.45 -7.27 -1.31
N LEU A 34 2.24 -7.40 -1.83
CA LEU A 34 1.29 -8.42 -1.39
C LEU A 34 1.31 -9.70 -2.25
N GLY A 35 1.96 -9.67 -3.41
CA GLY A 35 1.92 -10.75 -4.39
C GLY A 35 0.53 -10.92 -5.03
N LEU A 36 -0.19 -9.82 -5.21
CA LEU A 36 -1.57 -9.78 -5.71
C LEU A 36 -1.66 -9.02 -7.04
N SER A 37 -2.71 -9.29 -7.81
CA SER A 37 -3.14 -8.38 -8.88
C SER A 37 -4.21 -7.44 -8.33
N CYS A 38 -3.83 -6.17 -8.11
CA CYS A 38 -4.67 -5.17 -7.45
C CYS A 38 -5.25 -4.14 -8.41
N TYR A 39 -6.41 -3.62 -8.03
CA TYR A 39 -7.16 -2.58 -8.74
C TYR A 39 -7.65 -1.54 -7.73
N SER A 40 -7.39 -0.26 -8.00
CA SER A 40 -7.94 0.85 -7.21
C SER A 40 -9.46 0.86 -7.37
N LEU A 41 -10.17 0.76 -6.25
CA LEU A 41 -11.63 0.76 -6.21
C LEU A 41 -12.16 2.17 -5.92
N GLN A 42 -11.59 2.85 -4.93
CA GLN A 42 -12.03 4.18 -4.50
C GLN A 42 -10.87 4.94 -3.84
N ASN A 43 -10.78 6.25 -4.09
CA ASN A 43 -9.86 7.15 -3.40
C ASN A 43 -10.67 8.09 -2.49
N HIS A 44 -10.10 8.51 -1.37
CA HIS A 44 -10.69 9.40 -0.36
C HIS A 44 -12.10 8.97 0.05
N LEU A 45 -12.22 7.71 0.47
CA LEU A 45 -13.51 7.17 0.89
C LEU A 45 -13.87 7.72 2.27
N ARG A 46 -14.87 8.61 2.30
CA ARG A 46 -15.53 9.04 3.54
C ARG A 46 -16.87 8.34 3.68
N THR A 47 -17.06 7.62 4.78
CA THR A 47 -18.29 6.86 5.02
C THR A 47 -18.60 6.74 6.51
N THR A 48 -19.73 6.11 6.84
CA THR A 48 -20.14 5.86 8.22
C THR A 48 -20.35 4.36 8.40
N VAL A 49 -19.71 3.82 9.43
CA VAL A 49 -19.90 2.44 9.89
C VAL A 49 -20.67 2.47 11.20
N ARG A 50 -21.67 1.59 11.29
CA ARG A 50 -22.50 1.47 12.50
C ARG A 50 -21.61 1.18 13.70
N ASP A 51 -21.87 1.85 14.83
CA ASP A 51 -21.14 1.69 16.10
C ASP A 51 -19.66 2.16 16.11
N VAL A 52 -19.10 2.55 14.97
CA VAL A 52 -17.77 3.17 14.85
C VAL A 52 -17.86 4.67 14.56
N GLY A 53 -18.81 5.09 13.72
CA GLY A 53 -19.00 6.48 13.31
C GLY A 53 -18.42 6.77 11.93
N GLN A 54 -18.01 8.02 11.70
CA GLN A 54 -17.44 8.45 10.42
C GLN A 54 -16.00 7.97 10.30
N ILE A 55 -15.68 7.39 9.15
CA ILE A 55 -14.37 6.82 8.81
C ILE A 55 -13.89 7.43 7.51
N GLU A 56 -12.58 7.61 7.41
CA GLU A 56 -11.88 8.12 6.24
C GLU A 56 -10.76 7.16 5.87
N THR A 57 -10.81 6.66 4.64
CA THR A 57 -9.80 5.76 4.06
C THR A 57 -9.22 6.45 2.83
N ASP A 58 -7.89 6.60 2.80
CA ASP A 58 -7.22 7.35 1.73
C ASP A 58 -7.36 6.64 0.38
N GLU A 59 -7.11 5.34 0.33
CA GLU A 59 -7.41 4.51 -0.84
C GLU A 59 -7.94 3.13 -0.46
N LEU A 60 -8.79 2.59 -1.31
CA LEU A 60 -9.31 1.23 -1.19
C LEU A 60 -9.03 0.48 -2.49
N TYR A 61 -8.41 -0.69 -2.36
CA TYR A 61 -8.15 -1.58 -3.49
C TYR A 61 -8.93 -2.89 -3.33
N VAL A 62 -9.15 -3.55 -4.46
CA VAL A 62 -9.50 -4.97 -4.52
C VAL A 62 -8.41 -5.75 -5.22
N GLY A 63 -8.12 -6.95 -4.74
CA GLY A 63 -7.02 -7.78 -5.24
C GLY A 63 -7.42 -9.22 -5.49
N LEU A 64 -6.67 -9.88 -6.37
CA LEU A 64 -6.79 -11.30 -6.66
C LEU A 64 -5.43 -11.98 -6.51
N ASN A 65 -5.41 -13.17 -5.91
CA ASN A 65 -4.23 -14.03 -5.93
C ASN A 65 -4.34 -15.14 -6.99
N LYS A 66 -3.28 -15.95 -7.14
CA LYS A 66 -3.23 -17.07 -8.09
C LYS A 66 -4.33 -18.13 -7.90
N ALA A 67 -4.90 -18.23 -6.70
CA ALA A 67 -5.97 -19.17 -6.38
C ALA A 67 -7.38 -18.60 -6.65
N GLY A 68 -7.48 -17.35 -7.11
CA GLY A 68 -8.75 -16.66 -7.31
C GLY A 68 -9.41 -16.17 -6.01
N ALA A 69 -8.68 -16.13 -4.89
CA ALA A 69 -9.19 -15.52 -3.67
C ALA A 69 -9.24 -13.99 -3.82
N HIS A 70 -10.33 -13.39 -3.34
CA HIS A 70 -10.56 -11.96 -3.41
C HIS A 70 -10.11 -11.27 -2.12
N PHE A 71 -9.45 -10.13 -2.28
CA PHE A 71 -8.92 -9.32 -1.20
C PHE A 71 -9.52 -7.92 -1.25
N VAL A 72 -9.74 -7.33 -0.09
CA VAL A 72 -9.94 -5.90 0.09
C VAL A 72 -8.74 -5.34 0.84
N ILE A 73 -8.17 -4.25 0.31
CA ILE A 73 -6.93 -3.68 0.83
C ILE A 73 -7.19 -2.19 1.11
N PRO A 74 -7.60 -1.83 2.34
CA PRO A 74 -7.66 -0.44 2.74
C PRO A 74 -6.23 0.09 2.95
N VAL A 75 -5.99 1.30 2.48
CA VAL A 75 -4.67 1.93 2.47
C VAL A 75 -4.77 3.30 3.14
N GLN A 76 -3.87 3.52 4.11
CA GLN A 76 -3.66 4.81 4.78
C GLN A 76 -2.27 5.32 4.43
N ALA A 77 -2.15 6.58 4.04
CA ALA A 77 -0.89 7.21 3.71
C ALA A 77 -0.55 8.34 4.66
N LYS A 78 0.74 8.44 4.98
CA LYS A 78 1.32 9.51 5.77
C LYS A 78 2.59 10.01 5.11
N SER A 79 2.84 11.30 5.25
CA SER A 79 4.04 11.96 4.73
C SER A 79 4.76 12.73 5.85
N GLY A 80 6.09 12.81 5.76
CA GLY A 80 6.90 13.56 6.73
C GLY A 80 6.93 12.92 8.11
N ARG A 81 6.68 13.73 9.16
CA ARG A 81 6.75 13.30 10.57
C ARG A 81 5.46 12.67 11.10
N ASP A 82 4.40 12.69 10.30
CA ASP A 82 3.14 12.09 10.69
C ASP A 82 3.27 10.57 10.69
N GLN A 83 2.73 9.94 11.74
CA GLN A 83 2.77 8.50 11.93
C GLN A 83 1.42 7.89 11.58
N LEU A 84 1.44 6.67 11.06
CA LEU A 84 0.25 5.87 10.84
C LEU A 84 -0.48 5.65 12.17
N SER A 85 -1.74 6.05 12.23
CA SER A 85 -2.55 5.91 13.44
C SER A 85 -3.13 4.50 13.52
N ARG A 86 -2.87 3.80 14.62
CA ARG A 86 -3.52 2.52 14.94
C ARG A 86 -5.04 2.60 14.83
N VAL A 87 -5.63 3.73 15.27
CA VAL A 87 -7.09 3.93 15.22
C VAL A 87 -7.59 3.92 13.77
N GLN A 88 -6.84 4.47 12.81
CA GLN A 88 -7.23 4.44 11.39
C GLN A 88 -7.24 3.02 10.85
N VAL A 89 -6.28 2.19 11.25
CA VAL A 89 -6.22 0.77 10.87
C VAL A 89 -7.41 0.00 11.45
N GLU A 90 -7.75 0.20 12.73
CA GLU A 90 -8.94 -0.40 13.37
C GLU A 90 -10.24 0.00 12.66
N GLN A 91 -10.35 1.28 12.28
CA GLN A 91 -11.50 1.80 11.54
C GLN A 91 -11.61 1.18 10.14
N ASP A 92 -10.49 1.05 9.42
CA ASP A 92 -10.45 0.41 8.09
C ASP A 92 -10.83 -1.06 8.14
N LEU A 93 -10.38 -1.78 9.18
CA LEU A 93 -10.76 -3.17 9.43
C LEU A 93 -12.28 -3.29 9.66
N ALA A 94 -12.85 -2.42 10.51
CA ALA A 94 -14.29 -2.39 10.75
C ALA A 94 -15.10 -2.04 9.48
N LEU A 95 -14.61 -1.08 8.68
CA LEU A 95 -15.20 -0.75 7.38
C LEU A 95 -15.21 -1.96 6.45
N CYS A 96 -14.08 -2.64 6.33
CA CYS A 96 -13.94 -3.79 5.44
C CYS A 96 -14.82 -4.96 5.88
N ALA A 97 -14.88 -5.25 7.18
CA ALA A 97 -15.77 -6.26 7.73
C ALA A 97 -17.26 -5.95 7.45
N ALA A 98 -17.65 -4.68 7.50
CA ALA A 98 -19.03 -4.26 7.25
C ALA A 98 -19.42 -4.25 5.77
N ARG A 99 -18.51 -3.85 4.87
CA ARG A 99 -18.79 -3.65 3.43
C ARG A 99 -18.42 -4.84 2.56
N PHE A 100 -17.40 -5.60 2.94
CA PHE A 100 -16.82 -6.69 2.16
C PHE A 100 -16.64 -7.97 3.00
N PRO A 101 -17.71 -8.49 3.62
CA PRO A 101 -17.62 -9.59 4.59
C PRO A 101 -17.07 -10.91 4.02
N ASN A 102 -17.06 -11.06 2.69
CA ASN A 102 -16.58 -12.26 2.00
C ASN A 102 -15.16 -12.12 1.44
N LEU A 103 -14.51 -10.96 1.60
CA LEU A 103 -13.16 -10.70 1.09
C LEU A 103 -12.16 -10.79 2.24
N LEU A 104 -10.94 -11.23 1.93
CA LEU A 104 -9.83 -11.21 2.87
C LEU A 104 -9.33 -9.76 3.01
N CYS A 105 -9.41 -9.20 4.21
CA CYS A 105 -8.93 -7.85 4.50
C CYS A 105 -7.42 -7.86 4.74
N ARG A 106 -6.66 -7.03 4.01
CA ARG A 106 -5.22 -6.81 4.23
C ARG A 106 -4.95 -5.30 4.34
N PRO A 107 -5.04 -4.70 5.54
CA PRO A 107 -4.82 -3.27 5.71
C PRO A 107 -3.34 -2.90 5.52
N ILE A 108 -3.10 -1.81 4.79
CA ILE A 108 -1.77 -1.34 4.42
C ILE A 108 -1.55 0.10 4.88
N GLY A 109 -0.43 0.32 5.56
CA GLY A 109 0.11 1.64 5.81
C GLY A 109 1.17 2.01 4.77
N VAL A 110 1.14 3.26 4.32
CA VAL A 110 2.14 3.85 3.43
C VAL A 110 2.82 5.01 4.13
N GLN A 111 4.13 4.99 4.21
CA GLN A 111 4.93 6.10 4.73
C GLN A 111 5.95 6.54 3.68
N MET A 112 5.95 7.83 3.32
CA MET A 112 7.08 8.42 2.60
C MET A 112 8.16 8.80 3.60
N LEU A 113 9.32 8.14 3.51
CA LEU A 113 10.45 8.37 4.42
C LEU A 113 11.30 9.55 3.94
N ASP A 114 11.70 9.52 2.66
CA ASP A 114 12.53 10.53 1.99
C ASP A 114 12.08 10.70 0.52
N THR A 115 12.67 11.64 -0.22
CA THR A 115 12.44 11.77 -1.68
C THR A 115 12.86 10.50 -2.41
N GLY A 116 11.88 9.62 -2.70
CA GLY A 116 12.11 8.40 -3.45
C GLY A 116 11.89 7.10 -2.69
N VAL A 117 11.83 7.15 -1.35
CA VAL A 117 11.69 5.93 -0.53
C VAL A 117 10.31 5.85 0.10
N ILE A 118 9.58 4.80 -0.27
CA ILE A 118 8.23 4.50 0.24
C ILE A 118 8.30 3.22 1.07
N ALA A 119 7.92 3.32 2.34
CA ALA A 119 7.70 2.16 3.20
C ALA A 119 6.24 1.69 3.11
N LEU A 120 6.06 0.39 2.92
CA LEU A 120 4.77 -0.29 3.03
C LEU A 120 4.76 -1.21 4.24
N LEU A 121 3.72 -1.11 5.04
CA LEU A 121 3.50 -1.91 6.24
C LEU A 121 2.17 -2.65 6.13
N GLU A 122 2.19 -3.97 6.26
CA GLU A 122 0.98 -4.76 6.39
C GLU A 122 0.62 -4.93 7.86
N PHE A 123 -0.62 -4.63 8.21
CA PHE A 123 -1.13 -4.83 9.56
C PHE A 123 -1.97 -6.10 9.68
N VAL A 124 -1.90 -6.73 10.85
CA VAL A 124 -2.68 -7.90 11.21
C VAL A 124 -3.28 -7.72 12.61
N GLU A 125 -4.53 -8.12 12.78
CA GLU A 125 -5.15 -8.24 14.10
C GLU A 125 -4.63 -9.49 14.82
N GLN A 126 -4.06 -9.30 16.00
CA GLN A 126 -3.69 -10.38 16.92
C GLN A 126 -4.40 -10.18 18.26
N GLY A 127 -5.57 -10.82 18.40
CA GLY A 127 -6.42 -10.67 19.58
C GLY A 127 -7.05 -9.28 19.65
N LEU A 128 -6.66 -8.47 20.63
CA LEU A 128 -7.12 -7.08 20.82
C LEU A 128 -6.08 -6.05 20.36
N ASP A 129 -5.03 -6.49 19.67
CA ASP A 129 -3.90 -5.65 19.28
C ASP A 129 -3.67 -5.69 17.77
N ILE A 130 -3.15 -4.59 17.24
CA ILE A 130 -2.74 -4.49 15.83
C ILE A 130 -1.21 -4.53 15.78
N ARG A 131 -0.68 -5.41 14.93
CA ARG A 131 0.75 -5.56 14.73
C ARG A 131 1.12 -5.46 13.27
N ILE A 132 2.39 -5.11 13.02
CA ILE A 132 2.98 -5.15 11.69
C ILE A 132 3.36 -6.60 11.38
N ALA A 133 2.72 -7.18 10.37
CA ALA A 133 3.01 -8.53 9.87
C ALA A 133 4.22 -8.53 8.92
N SER A 134 4.34 -7.49 8.11
CA SER A 134 5.37 -7.36 7.09
C SER A 134 5.67 -5.87 6.87
N GLU A 135 6.93 -5.56 6.63
CA GLU A 135 7.40 -4.22 6.29
C GLU A 135 8.43 -4.32 5.17
N ARG A 136 8.28 -3.49 4.14
CA ARG A 136 9.24 -3.38 3.03
C ARG A 136 9.41 -1.91 2.63
N HIS A 137 10.64 -1.54 2.29
CA HIS A 137 10.97 -0.20 1.80
C HIS A 137 11.35 -0.29 0.33
N TYR A 138 10.72 0.56 -0.49
CA TYR A 138 10.92 0.60 -1.93
C TYR A 138 11.59 1.93 -2.30
N SER A 139 12.79 1.82 -2.85
CA SER A 139 13.45 2.95 -3.50
C SER A 139 13.01 3.03 -4.96
N LEU A 140 12.34 4.13 -5.30
CA LEU A 140 11.92 4.49 -6.65
C LEU A 140 13.01 5.34 -7.29
N VAL A 141 13.68 4.79 -8.30
CA VAL A 141 14.82 5.40 -8.99
C VAL A 141 14.55 5.55 -10.49
N PRO A 142 15.20 6.48 -11.20
CA PRO A 142 15.23 6.49 -12.66
C PRO A 142 15.60 5.12 -13.25
N SER A 143 15.08 4.81 -14.44
CA SER A 143 15.30 3.49 -15.06
C SER A 143 16.75 3.18 -15.39
N ASP A 144 17.57 4.21 -15.61
CA ASP A 144 19.00 4.15 -15.91
C ASP A 144 19.88 4.05 -14.67
N GLU A 145 19.32 4.18 -13.47
CA GLU A 145 20.03 4.01 -12.19
C GLU A 145 20.04 2.56 -11.68
N ILE A 146 19.42 1.62 -12.39
CA ILE A 146 19.47 0.20 -12.04
C ILE A 146 20.53 -0.48 -12.92
N SER A 147 21.63 -0.90 -12.29
CA SER A 147 22.74 -1.55 -12.99
C SER A 147 22.46 -3.02 -13.33
N ASP A 148 23.12 -3.54 -14.36
CA ASP A 148 23.06 -4.97 -14.71
C ASP A 148 23.58 -5.87 -13.56
N VAL A 149 24.48 -5.34 -12.73
CA VAL A 149 24.99 -6.02 -11.53
C VAL A 149 23.87 -6.19 -10.51
N GLU A 150 23.13 -5.12 -10.22
CA GLU A 150 21.96 -5.18 -9.32
C GLU A 150 20.88 -6.12 -9.87
N LEU A 151 20.58 -6.07 -11.17
CA LEU A 151 19.62 -6.99 -11.79
C LEU A 151 20.02 -8.46 -11.63
N THR A 152 21.31 -8.76 -11.75
CA THR A 152 21.84 -10.11 -11.54
C THR A 152 21.69 -10.55 -10.08
N GLN A 153 22.04 -9.67 -9.13
CA GLN A 153 21.88 -9.92 -7.70
C GLN A 153 20.41 -10.15 -7.31
N TYR A 154 19.49 -9.34 -7.83
CA TYR A 154 18.06 -9.48 -7.54
C TYR A 154 17.50 -10.83 -8.00
N ARG A 155 17.97 -11.33 -9.16
CA ARG A 155 17.58 -12.66 -9.64
C ARG A 155 18.04 -13.76 -8.69
N GLU A 156 19.29 -13.72 -8.24
CA GLU A 156 19.84 -14.70 -7.30
C GLU A 156 19.06 -14.71 -5.98
N LEU A 157 18.74 -13.53 -5.44
CA LEU A 157 17.94 -13.40 -4.22
C LEU A 157 16.49 -13.92 -4.35
N SER A 158 15.95 -13.95 -5.58
CA SER A 158 14.58 -14.43 -5.82
C SER A 158 14.46 -15.95 -5.86
N ASP A 159 15.54 -16.64 -6.22
CA ASP A 159 15.59 -18.11 -6.27
C ASP A 159 15.73 -18.72 -4.86
N ASP A 160 16.35 -18.01 -3.92
CA ASP A 160 16.51 -18.46 -2.52
C ASP A 160 15.24 -18.34 -1.65
N GLN A 161 14.15 -17.75 -2.17
CA GLN A 161 12.88 -17.57 -1.45
C GLN A 161 11.81 -18.64 -1.77
N HIS A 162 12.17 -19.70 -2.51
CA HIS A 162 11.30 -20.85 -2.82
C HIS A 162 11.81 -22.14 -2.15
#